data_AF-Q96UT2-F1
#
_entry.id   AF-Q96UT2-F1
#
_cell.length_a   1.000
_cell.length_b   1.000
_cell.length_c   1.000
_cell.angle_alpha   90.00
_cell.angle_beta   90.00
_cell.angle_gamma   90.00
#
_symmetry.space_group_name_H-M   'P 1'
#
loop_
_entity.id
_entity.type
_entity.pdbx_description
1 polymer ?
#
loop_
_entity_poly.entity_id
_entity_poly.type
_entity_poly.pdbx_seq_one_letter_code
_entity_poly.pdbx_strand_id
1 'polypeptide(L)'
;LKLTMYNEDDFLFARTMIGVFENIEYMCSRTNSKTWGKEAWKKIVVCVVSDGRAKINPRTRAVLAGLGVYQDGIAKQQVNGKDVTAHIYEYTTQIGMELKGNQVHLRPRSGVPVQMIFCLKEKNQKKINSHRWFFQAFGRVLDPNICVLLDAGTKPGKDSIYHLWRAFDLQPMCGGACGEIKAMLSHGKRLINPLVAAQNFEYK
;
A
#
# COMPACT_ATOMS: atom_id res chain seq x y z
N LEU A 1 4.83 -4.74 4.17
CA LEU A 1 3.94 -4.55 2.99
C LEU A 1 4.45 -3.37 2.20
N LYS A 2 4.69 -3.51 0.90
CA LYS A 2 5.11 -2.41 0.03
C LYS A 2 4.03 -2.09 -0.98
N LEU A 3 3.67 -0.81 -1.09
CA LEU A 3 2.80 -0.29 -2.13
C LEU A 3 3.63 0.56 -3.10
N THR A 4 3.60 0.25 -4.40
CA THR A 4 4.08 1.16 -5.43
C THR A 4 2.98 2.16 -5.78
N MET A 5 3.34 3.44 -5.88
CA MET A 5 2.44 4.49 -6.33
C MET A 5 3.16 5.39 -7.34
N TYR A 6 2.45 5.87 -8.35
CA TYR A 6 2.91 6.85 -9.32
C TYR A 6 2.00 8.07 -9.31
N ASN A 7 0.89 8.02 -10.04
CA ASN A 7 -0.05 9.13 -10.25
C ASN A 7 -1.51 8.74 -9.97
N GLU A 8 -1.73 7.62 -9.29
CA GLU A 8 -3.06 7.14 -8.93
C GLU A 8 -3.82 8.21 -8.13
N ASP A 9 -5.11 8.35 -8.44
CA ASP A 9 -6.00 9.25 -7.73
C ASP A 9 -6.29 8.75 -6.29
N ASP A 10 -6.93 9.62 -5.52
CA ASP A 10 -7.27 9.35 -4.13
C ASP A 10 -8.19 8.14 -3.99
N PHE A 11 -9.06 7.90 -4.97
CA PHE A 11 -9.97 6.76 -5.00
C PHE A 11 -9.24 5.43 -5.09
N LEU A 12 -8.33 5.31 -6.05
CA LEU A 12 -7.53 4.13 -6.28
C LEU A 12 -6.60 3.87 -5.10
N PHE A 13 -5.92 4.92 -4.61
CA PHE A 13 -5.06 4.84 -3.43
C PHE A 13 -5.83 4.40 -2.18
N ALA A 14 -6.92 5.12 -1.84
CA ALA A 14 -7.72 4.83 -0.67
C ALA A 14 -8.34 3.43 -0.74
N ARG A 15 -8.77 2.98 -1.92
CA ARG A 15 -9.29 1.62 -2.10
C ARG A 15 -8.27 0.55 -1.77
N THR A 16 -7.03 0.70 -2.24
CA THR A 16 -5.93 -0.22 -1.89
C THR A 16 -5.66 -0.17 -0.39
N MET A 17 -5.52 1.03 0.17
CA MET A 17 -5.19 1.22 1.58
C MET A 17 -6.27 0.71 2.54
N ILE A 18 -7.55 0.88 2.21
CA ILE A 18 -8.68 0.30 2.97
C ILE A 18 -8.51 -1.22 3.04
N GLY A 19 -8.28 -1.89 1.91
CA GLY A 19 -8.07 -3.34 1.89
C GLY A 19 -6.82 -3.75 2.68
N VAL A 20 -5.73 -2.97 2.63
CA VAL A 20 -4.53 -3.21 3.45
C VAL A 20 -4.87 -3.13 4.94
N PHE A 21 -5.64 -2.11 5.36
CA PHE A 21 -6.04 -1.94 6.75
C PHE A 21 -6.96 -3.07 7.22
N GLU A 22 -7.93 -3.48 6.39
CA GLU A 22 -8.81 -4.62 6.64
C GLU A 22 -8.00 -5.93 6.84
N ASN A 23 -6.92 -6.14 6.07
CA ASN A 23 -6.06 -7.31 6.24
C ASN A 23 -5.26 -7.26 7.55
N ILE A 24 -4.77 -6.08 7.96
CA ILE A 24 -4.08 -5.91 9.24
C ILE A 24 -5.06 -6.19 10.39
N GLU A 25 -6.29 -5.67 10.32
CA GLU A 25 -7.34 -5.98 11.27
C GLU A 25 -7.65 -7.47 11.34
N TYR A 26 -7.76 -8.11 10.17
CA TYR A 26 -7.99 -9.55 10.08
C TYR A 26 -6.90 -10.33 10.83
N MET A 27 -5.62 -10.02 10.56
CA MET A 27 -4.50 -10.64 11.28
C MET A 27 -4.56 -10.34 12.79
N CYS A 28 -4.95 -9.14 13.19
CA CYS A 28 -5.07 -8.80 14.61
C CYS A 28 -6.24 -9.50 15.32
N SER A 29 -7.30 -9.83 14.58
CA SER A 29 -8.47 -10.55 15.10
C SER A 29 -8.25 -12.04 15.30
N ARG A 30 -7.13 -12.61 14.81
CA ARG A 30 -6.84 -14.03 14.94
C ARG A 30 -6.62 -14.39 16.41
N THR A 31 -7.46 -15.28 16.94
CA THR A 31 -7.33 -15.80 18.31
C THR A 31 -6.55 -17.11 18.38
N ASN A 32 -6.64 -17.94 17.33
CA ASN A 32 -5.95 -19.22 17.23
C ASN A 32 -4.76 -19.10 16.25
N SER A 33 -3.71 -18.40 16.67
CA SER A 33 -2.45 -18.28 15.93
C SER A 33 -1.29 -18.07 16.90
N LYS A 34 -0.14 -18.71 16.62
CA LYS A 34 1.11 -18.44 17.36
C LYS A 34 1.74 -17.11 16.96
N THR A 35 1.52 -16.68 15.72
CA THR A 35 2.14 -15.48 15.13
C THR A 35 1.24 -14.25 15.24
N TRP A 36 -0.07 -14.44 15.03
CA TRP A 36 -1.04 -13.35 14.91
C TRP A 36 -1.96 -13.23 16.12
N GLY A 37 -2.41 -12.00 16.39
CA GLY A 37 -3.21 -11.64 17.57
C GLY A 37 -3.27 -10.13 17.72
N LYS A 38 -3.82 -9.62 18.84
CA LYS A 38 -4.12 -8.18 19.02
C LYS A 38 -2.96 -7.23 18.68
N GLU A 39 -1.73 -7.66 18.92
CA GLU A 39 -0.50 -6.87 18.68
C GLU A 39 0.16 -7.12 17.30
N ALA A 40 -0.50 -7.86 16.39
CA ALA A 40 0.04 -8.23 15.09
C ALA A 40 0.43 -7.02 14.24
N TRP A 41 -0.25 -5.89 14.40
CA TRP A 41 0.08 -4.64 13.70
C TRP A 41 1.50 -4.15 13.96
N LYS A 42 2.08 -4.43 15.14
CA LYS A 42 3.47 -4.09 15.46
C LYS A 42 4.47 -4.86 14.60
N LYS A 43 4.05 -5.99 14.03
CA LYS A 43 4.87 -6.83 13.14
C LYS A 43 4.74 -6.43 11.66
N ILE A 44 3.87 -5.46 11.34
CA ILE A 44 3.51 -5.10 9.97
C ILE A 44 3.80 -3.62 9.72
N VAL A 45 4.76 -3.35 8.86
CA VAL A 45 5.04 -2.00 8.33
C VAL A 45 4.47 -1.87 6.92
N VAL A 46 3.70 -0.80 6.69
CA VAL A 46 3.18 -0.42 5.36
C VAL A 46 4.07 0.66 4.76
N CYS A 47 4.88 0.28 3.76
CA CYS A 47 5.76 1.19 3.04
C CYS A 47 5.14 1.59 1.70
N VAL A 48 4.76 2.86 1.54
CA VAL A 48 4.27 3.41 0.28
C VAL A 48 5.43 4.13 -0.41
N VAL A 49 5.81 3.69 -1.61
CA VAL A 49 6.87 4.30 -2.41
C VAL A 49 6.25 4.99 -3.62
N SER A 50 6.26 6.33 -3.61
CA SER A 50 5.75 7.20 -4.67
C SER A 50 6.85 7.63 -5.64
N ASP A 51 6.62 7.38 -6.93
CA ASP A 51 7.61 7.54 -8.00
C ASP A 51 7.58 8.92 -8.69
N GLY A 52 8.17 9.92 -8.03
CA GLY A 52 8.35 11.25 -8.57
C GLY A 52 7.40 12.28 -7.95
N ARG A 53 7.99 13.24 -7.27
CA ARG A 53 7.27 14.28 -6.51
C ARG A 53 6.35 15.13 -7.38
N ALA A 54 6.77 15.46 -8.60
CA ALA A 54 5.95 16.24 -9.52
C ALA A 54 4.76 15.46 -10.11
N LYS A 55 4.68 14.13 -9.89
CA LYS A 55 3.71 13.24 -10.52
C LYS A 55 2.62 12.77 -9.56
N ILE A 56 2.82 12.94 -8.26
CA ILE A 56 1.82 12.58 -7.25
C ILE A 56 0.53 13.38 -7.44
N ASN A 57 -0.61 12.70 -7.39
CA ASN A 57 -1.91 13.35 -7.50
C ASN A 57 -2.18 14.26 -6.28
N PRO A 58 -2.64 15.52 -6.47
CA PRO A 58 -2.91 16.44 -5.36
C PRO A 58 -3.94 15.93 -4.34
N ARG A 59 -4.98 15.20 -4.78
CA ARG A 59 -5.98 14.61 -3.87
C ARG A 59 -5.38 13.46 -3.07
N THR A 60 -4.58 12.60 -3.70
CA THR A 60 -3.85 11.53 -3.00
C THR A 60 -2.88 12.09 -1.96
N ARG A 61 -2.21 13.19 -2.29
CA ARG A 61 -1.35 13.93 -1.36
C ARG A 61 -2.13 14.46 -0.15
N ALA A 62 -3.35 14.95 -0.34
CA ALA A 62 -4.23 15.36 0.77
C ALA A 62 -4.64 14.17 1.66
N VAL A 63 -4.92 13.00 1.06
CA VAL A 63 -5.19 11.76 1.81
C VAL A 63 -3.97 11.35 2.64
N LEU A 64 -2.77 11.35 2.05
CA LEU A 64 -1.52 11.03 2.77
C LEU A 64 -1.25 12.00 3.93
N ALA A 65 -1.57 13.28 3.74
CA ALA A 65 -1.45 14.29 4.79
C ALA A 65 -2.39 13.99 5.96
N GLY A 66 -3.65 13.68 5.68
CA GLY A 66 -4.61 13.34 6.72
C GLY A 66 -4.35 11.96 7.37
N LEU A 67 -3.62 11.06 6.71
CA LEU A 67 -3.08 9.85 7.34
C LEU A 67 -1.87 10.12 8.25
N GLY A 68 -1.28 11.33 8.21
CA GLY A 68 -0.13 11.75 9.01
C GLY A 68 1.24 11.47 8.37
N VAL A 69 1.26 10.90 7.16
CA VAL A 69 2.51 10.49 6.47
C VAL A 69 2.91 11.44 5.36
N TYR A 70 2.42 12.68 5.37
CA TYR A 70 2.85 13.72 4.46
C TYR A 70 2.58 15.10 5.04
N GLN A 71 3.46 16.06 4.78
CA GLN A 71 3.24 17.45 5.14
C GLN A 71 3.64 18.38 4.00
N ASP A 72 2.71 19.26 3.62
CA ASP A 72 2.95 20.20 2.52
C ASP A 72 3.97 21.27 2.93
N GLY A 73 4.77 21.75 1.97
CA GLY A 73 5.78 22.79 2.19
C GLY A 73 7.10 22.36 2.84
N ILE A 74 7.18 21.17 3.43
CA ILE A 74 8.44 20.68 4.06
C ILE A 74 9.45 20.22 3.01
N ALA A 75 9.00 19.44 2.02
CA ALA A 75 9.90 18.82 1.05
C ALA A 75 10.70 19.87 0.25
N LYS A 76 12.04 19.74 0.24
CA LYS A 76 12.98 20.61 -0.50
C LYS A 76 13.62 19.88 -1.67
N GLN A 77 13.97 20.60 -2.74
CA GLN A 77 14.70 20.02 -3.87
C GLN A 77 16.19 19.84 -3.56
N GLN A 78 16.76 20.74 -2.75
CA GLN A 78 18.16 20.69 -2.34
C GLN A 78 18.31 20.98 -0.84
N VAL A 79 19.30 20.34 -0.22
CA VAL A 79 19.74 20.59 1.15
C VAL A 79 21.26 20.71 1.13
N ASN A 80 21.82 21.81 1.65
CA ASN A 80 23.26 22.07 1.66
C ASN A 80 23.93 21.92 0.28
N GLY A 81 23.27 22.43 -0.77
CA GLY A 81 23.75 22.35 -2.16
C GLY A 81 23.73 20.95 -2.79
N LYS A 82 23.16 19.94 -2.10
CA LYS A 82 22.99 18.59 -2.61
C LYS A 82 21.53 18.33 -2.98
N ASP A 83 21.31 17.73 -4.14
CA ASP A 83 19.99 17.30 -4.59
C ASP A 83 19.40 16.26 -3.63
N VAL A 84 18.15 16.50 -3.22
CA VAL A 84 17.37 15.52 -2.46
C VAL A 84 16.94 14.39 -3.41
N THR A 85 17.09 13.15 -2.96
CA THR A 85 16.72 11.97 -3.75
C THR A 85 15.31 11.47 -3.41
N ALA A 86 14.93 11.56 -2.15
CA ALA A 86 13.61 11.21 -1.65
C ALA A 86 13.29 11.93 -0.33
N HIS A 87 12.00 12.02 -0.01
CA HIS A 87 11.48 12.47 1.28
C HIS A 87 10.81 11.30 1.98
N ILE A 88 11.16 11.07 3.24
CA ILE A 88 10.64 9.96 4.03
C ILE A 88 9.84 10.51 5.19
N TYR A 89 8.62 10.01 5.33
CA TYR A 89 7.71 10.33 6.43
C TYR A 89 7.31 9.03 7.09
N GLU A 90 7.23 9.03 8.41
CA GLU A 90 6.86 7.86 9.19
C GLU A 90 5.83 8.27 10.24
N TYR A 91 4.76 7.49 10.36
CA TYR A 91 3.72 7.73 11.34
C TYR A 91 2.91 6.47 11.62
N THR A 92 2.54 6.26 12.89
CA THR A 92 1.57 5.22 13.27
C THR A 92 0.17 5.81 13.20
N THR A 93 -0.56 5.52 12.13
CA THR A 93 -1.87 6.14 11.92
C THR A 93 -3.01 5.41 12.63
N GLN A 94 -3.92 6.18 13.23
CA GLN A 94 -5.24 5.73 13.69
C GLN A 94 -6.37 6.39 12.89
N ILE A 95 -6.05 6.91 11.71
CA ILE A 95 -7.03 7.47 10.79
C ILE A 95 -7.40 6.40 9.76
N GLY A 96 -8.70 6.14 9.60
CA GLY A 96 -9.25 5.29 8.56
C GLY A 96 -9.69 6.08 7.33
N MET A 97 -9.96 5.36 6.24
CA MET A 97 -10.51 5.90 5.00
C MET A 97 -11.85 5.25 4.69
N GLU A 98 -12.76 6.00 4.10
CA GLU A 98 -14.05 5.52 3.61
C GLU A 98 -14.34 6.14 2.23
N LEU A 99 -14.83 5.33 1.29
CA LEU A 99 -15.26 5.81 -0.02
C LEU A 99 -16.76 6.11 0.04
N LYS A 100 -17.17 7.38 -0.05
CA LYS A 100 -18.58 7.77 -0.18
C LYS A 100 -18.80 8.55 -1.47
N GLY A 101 -19.62 8.00 -2.35
CA GLY A 101 -19.80 8.54 -3.71
C GLY A 101 -18.45 8.69 -4.42
N ASN A 102 -18.13 9.92 -4.82
CA ASN A 102 -16.89 10.29 -5.52
C ASN A 102 -15.90 11.07 -4.63
N GLN A 103 -16.03 10.94 -3.30
CA GLN A 103 -15.08 11.47 -2.32
C GLN A 103 -14.48 10.39 -1.40
N VAL A 104 -13.23 10.62 -1.00
CA VAL A 104 -12.56 9.88 0.07
C VAL A 104 -12.73 10.66 1.36
N HIS A 105 -13.33 10.02 2.36
CA HIS A 105 -13.47 10.59 3.70
C HIS A 105 -12.46 9.97 4.65
N LEU A 106 -11.80 10.84 5.42
CA LEU A 106 -10.96 10.43 6.52
C LEU A 106 -11.77 10.46 7.81
N ARG A 107 -11.58 9.45 8.65
CA ARG A 107 -12.26 9.37 9.95
C ARG A 107 -11.33 8.80 11.00
N PRO A 108 -11.38 9.28 12.26
CA PRO A 108 -10.78 8.57 13.37
C PRO A 108 -11.28 7.13 13.40
N ARG A 109 -10.39 6.19 13.67
CA ARG A 109 -10.70 4.77 13.74
C ARG A 109 -10.34 4.26 15.12
N SER A 110 -11.30 3.60 15.77
CA SER A 110 -11.11 2.86 17.03
C SER A 110 -10.45 1.49 16.83
N GLY A 111 -10.17 1.12 15.59
CA GLY A 111 -9.50 -0.12 15.22
C GLY A 111 -8.00 -0.07 15.44
N VAL A 112 -7.33 -1.08 14.91
CA VAL A 112 -5.90 -1.32 15.12
C VAL A 112 -5.01 -0.25 14.45
N PRO A 113 -4.01 0.32 15.14
CA PRO A 113 -3.05 1.25 14.54
C PRO A 113 -2.31 0.62 13.35
N VAL A 114 -1.88 1.45 12.41
CA VAL A 114 -1.07 0.98 11.26
C VAL A 114 0.24 1.75 11.19
N GLN A 115 1.36 1.03 11.27
CA GLN A 115 2.68 1.61 11.08
C GLN A 115 2.91 1.89 9.60
N MET A 116 3.08 3.16 9.24
CA MET A 116 3.25 3.58 7.86
C MET A 116 4.57 4.32 7.64
N ILE A 117 5.22 4.01 6.52
CA ILE A 117 6.33 4.76 5.95
C ILE A 117 5.91 5.23 4.57
N PHE A 118 6.00 6.54 4.31
CA PHE A 118 5.81 7.11 3.00
C PHE A 118 7.15 7.63 2.46
N CYS A 119 7.55 7.11 1.30
CA CYS A 119 8.73 7.53 0.58
C CYS A 119 8.32 8.22 -0.72
N LEU A 120 8.56 9.53 -0.81
CA LEU A 120 8.32 10.34 -2.00
C LEU A 120 9.64 10.58 -2.73
N LYS A 121 9.85 9.87 -3.83
CA LYS A 121 11.04 10.05 -4.67
C LYS A 121 10.96 11.40 -5.38
N GLU A 122 12.07 12.11 -5.51
CA GLU A 122 12.09 13.38 -6.27
C GLU A 122 11.93 13.13 -7.78
N LYS A 123 12.64 12.13 -8.32
CA LYS A 123 12.62 11.79 -9.75
C LYS A 123 11.77 10.54 -10.03
N ASN A 124 10.98 10.60 -11.11
CA ASN A 124 10.33 9.41 -11.66
C ASN A 124 11.38 8.52 -12.34
N GLN A 125 11.53 7.29 -11.88
CA GLN A 125 12.49 6.31 -12.40
C GLN A 125 11.85 4.96 -12.73
N LYS A 126 10.53 4.93 -12.90
CA LYS A 126 9.69 3.77 -13.16
C LYS A 126 9.62 2.76 -12.00
N LYS A 127 8.64 1.87 -12.11
CA LYS A 127 8.29 0.82 -11.13
C LYS A 127 9.47 -0.02 -10.66
N ILE A 128 10.36 -0.45 -11.56
CA ILE A 128 11.51 -1.30 -11.20
C ILE A 128 12.47 -0.61 -10.23
N ASN A 129 12.68 0.70 -10.42
CA ASN A 129 13.50 1.48 -9.53
C ASN A 129 12.83 1.67 -8.16
N SER A 130 11.51 1.82 -8.12
CA SER A 130 10.77 1.87 -6.85
C SER A 130 10.84 0.54 -6.08
N HIS A 131 10.99 -0.60 -6.76
CA HIS A 131 11.30 -1.88 -6.09
C HIS A 131 12.72 -1.91 -5.55
N ARG A 132 13.69 -1.40 -6.32
CA ARG A 132 15.07 -1.26 -5.87
C ARG A 132 15.17 -0.40 -4.60
N TRP A 133 14.49 0.75 -4.56
CA TRP A 133 14.39 1.57 -3.35
C TRP A 133 13.84 0.79 -2.16
N PHE A 134 12.76 0.04 -2.37
CA PHE A 134 12.19 -0.78 -1.31
C PHE A 134 13.18 -1.80 -0.77
N PHE A 135 13.76 -2.66 -1.61
CA PHE A 135 14.62 -3.75 -1.13
C PHE A 135 16.01 -3.28 -0.68
N GLN A 136 16.62 -2.30 -1.36
CA GLN A 136 17.99 -1.87 -1.06
C GLN A 136 18.07 -0.81 0.04
N ALA A 137 17.02 -0.02 0.27
CA ALA A 137 16.99 0.97 1.35
C ALA A 137 16.15 0.46 2.53
N PHE A 138 14.84 0.36 2.36
CA PHE A 138 13.92 0.04 3.47
C PHE A 138 14.06 -1.41 3.94
N GLY A 139 14.14 -2.37 3.03
CA GLY A 139 14.25 -3.80 3.34
C GLY A 139 15.51 -4.12 4.13
N ARG A 140 16.63 -3.43 3.87
CA ARG A 140 17.87 -3.60 4.64
C ARG A 140 17.78 -3.11 6.08
N VAL A 141 16.92 -2.12 6.34
CA VAL A 141 16.75 -1.52 7.69
C VAL A 141 15.64 -2.22 8.46
N LEU A 142 14.51 -2.51 7.79
CA LEU A 142 13.35 -3.17 8.39
C LEU A 142 13.56 -4.67 8.61
N ASP A 143 14.50 -5.28 7.88
CA ASP A 143 14.80 -6.72 7.87
C ASP A 143 13.55 -7.62 7.91
N PRO A 144 12.62 -7.47 6.94
CA PRO A 144 11.34 -8.16 7.00
C PRO A 144 11.48 -9.64 6.63
N ASN A 145 10.90 -10.53 7.44
CA ASN A 145 10.79 -11.95 7.10
C ASN A 145 10.07 -12.19 5.76
N ILE A 146 9.01 -11.41 5.49
CA ILE A 146 8.18 -11.54 4.29
C ILE A 146 7.85 -10.15 3.73
N CYS A 147 8.03 -10.00 2.42
CA CYS A 147 7.65 -8.81 1.68
C CYS A 147 6.47 -9.10 0.76
N VAL A 148 5.35 -8.40 0.97
CA VAL A 148 4.22 -8.41 0.02
C VAL A 148 4.27 -7.13 -0.81
N LEU A 149 4.29 -7.28 -2.13
CA LEU A 149 4.32 -6.18 -3.09
C LEU A 149 2.93 -5.96 -3.66
N LEU A 150 2.42 -4.74 -3.57
CA LEU A 150 1.15 -4.30 -4.10
C LEU A 150 1.34 -3.03 -4.92
N ASP A 151 0.47 -2.81 -5.90
CA ASP A 151 0.36 -1.55 -6.61
C ASP A 151 -0.88 -0.78 -6.15
N ALA A 152 -0.76 0.54 -6.06
CA ALA A 152 -1.89 1.41 -5.81
C ALA A 152 -2.93 1.22 -6.94
N GLY A 153 -4.21 1.16 -6.55
CA GLY A 153 -5.31 0.82 -7.46
C GLY A 153 -5.77 -0.64 -7.37
N THR A 154 -4.95 -1.55 -6.83
CA THR A 154 -5.37 -2.94 -6.56
C THR A 154 -5.96 -3.05 -5.16
N LYS A 155 -7.21 -3.49 -5.03
CA LYS A 155 -7.82 -3.79 -3.73
C LYS A 155 -7.47 -5.22 -3.31
N PRO A 156 -6.70 -5.44 -2.23
CA PRO A 156 -6.53 -6.80 -1.70
C PRO A 156 -7.88 -7.32 -1.17
N GLY A 157 -8.10 -8.63 -1.29
CA GLY A 157 -9.23 -9.30 -0.64
C GLY A 157 -9.11 -9.23 0.89
N LYS A 158 -10.22 -9.43 1.60
CA LYS A 158 -10.31 -9.21 3.06
C LYS A 158 -9.19 -9.90 3.88
N ASP A 159 -8.77 -11.08 3.45
CA ASP A 159 -7.75 -11.92 4.10
C ASP A 159 -6.63 -12.36 3.13
N SER A 160 -6.55 -11.77 1.93
CA SER A 160 -5.63 -12.23 0.89
C SER A 160 -4.16 -12.06 1.28
N ILE A 161 -3.81 -10.99 1.98
CA ILE A 161 -2.44 -10.76 2.45
C ILE A 161 -2.06 -11.79 3.52
N TYR A 162 -3.00 -12.15 4.38
CA TYR A 162 -2.80 -13.23 5.36
C TYR A 162 -2.53 -14.57 4.66
N HIS A 163 -3.27 -14.91 3.60
CA HIS A 163 -3.03 -16.16 2.86
C HIS A 163 -1.68 -16.17 2.15
N LEU A 164 -1.24 -15.03 1.59
CA LEU A 164 0.12 -14.90 1.04
C LEU A 164 1.16 -15.20 2.12
N TRP A 165 1.03 -14.58 3.30
CA TRP A 165 1.92 -14.87 4.43
C TRP A 165 1.85 -16.35 4.85
N ARG A 166 0.65 -16.92 4.93
CA ARG A 166 0.41 -18.29 5.38
C ARG A 166 1.09 -19.32 4.48
N ALA A 167 1.26 -19.04 3.18
CA ALA A 167 2.00 -19.91 2.28
C ALA A 167 3.46 -20.10 2.73
N PHE A 168 4.12 -19.03 3.17
CA PHE A 168 5.50 -19.09 3.71
C PHE A 168 5.55 -19.77 5.09
N ASP A 169 4.54 -19.54 5.93
CA ASP A 169 4.44 -20.18 7.26
C ASP A 169 4.24 -21.70 7.15
N LEU A 170 3.46 -22.16 6.17
CA LEU A 170 3.21 -23.58 5.93
C LEU A 170 4.36 -24.28 5.19
N GLN A 171 5.08 -23.57 4.33
CA GLN A 171 6.16 -24.11 3.53
C GLN A 171 7.44 -23.27 3.72
N PRO A 172 8.33 -23.68 4.65
CA PRO A 172 9.57 -22.95 4.93
C PRO A 172 10.50 -22.76 3.73
N MET A 173 10.40 -23.64 2.72
CA MET A 173 11.18 -23.54 1.48
C MET A 173 10.51 -22.69 0.39
N CYS A 174 9.38 -22.03 0.69
CA CYS A 174 8.67 -21.18 -0.26
C CYS A 174 9.48 -19.90 -0.54
N GLY A 175 9.96 -19.75 -1.78
CA GLY A 175 10.66 -18.53 -2.23
C GLY A 175 9.74 -17.41 -2.72
N GLY A 176 8.45 -17.69 -2.91
CA GLY A 176 7.49 -16.74 -3.45
C GLY A 176 6.06 -17.28 -3.49
N ALA A 177 5.09 -16.39 -3.25
CA ALA A 177 3.67 -16.66 -3.40
C ALA A 177 3.01 -15.52 -4.18
N CYS A 178 2.07 -15.83 -5.06
CA CYS A 178 1.28 -14.86 -5.80
C CYS A 178 -0.22 -15.06 -5.53
N GLY A 179 -0.96 -13.96 -5.60
CA GLY A 179 -2.43 -14.00 -5.58
C GLY A 179 -2.97 -13.81 -6.99
N GLU A 180 -4.20 -14.24 -7.21
CA GLU A 180 -4.95 -13.95 -8.43
C GLU A 180 -5.51 -12.51 -8.37
N ILE A 181 -5.43 -11.79 -9.49
CA ILE A 181 -6.01 -10.45 -9.63
C ILE A 181 -7.22 -10.58 -10.56
N LYS A 182 -8.30 -9.87 -10.27
CA LYS A 182 -9.45 -9.84 -11.18
C LYS A 182 -9.99 -8.43 -11.32
N ALA A 183 -10.53 -8.15 -12.50
CA ALA A 183 -11.25 -6.90 -12.73
C ALA A 183 -12.47 -6.82 -11.80
N MET A 184 -12.78 -5.62 -11.31
CA MET A 184 -14.00 -5.41 -10.53
C MET A 184 -15.21 -5.41 -11.47
N LEU A 185 -15.85 -6.58 -11.55
CA LEU A 185 -17.06 -6.76 -12.36
C LEU A 185 -18.29 -6.35 -11.56
N SER A 186 -19.14 -5.50 -12.13
CA SER A 186 -20.48 -5.21 -11.59
C SER A 186 -21.48 -6.27 -12.08
N HIS A 187 -21.34 -7.50 -11.58
CA HIS A 187 -22.15 -8.65 -12.02
C HIS A 187 -22.07 -8.89 -13.54
N GLY A 188 -20.86 -8.87 -14.10
CA GLY A 188 -20.64 -9.10 -15.54
C GLY A 188 -21.04 -7.95 -16.48
N LYS A 189 -21.86 -6.98 -16.03
CA LYS A 189 -22.32 -5.85 -16.88
C LYS A 189 -21.18 -5.03 -17.50
N ARG A 190 -20.03 -4.97 -16.82
CA ARG A 190 -18.84 -4.26 -17.32
C ARG A 190 -18.06 -5.01 -18.40
N LEU A 191 -18.29 -6.31 -18.61
CA LEU A 191 -17.64 -7.11 -19.66
C LEU A 191 -18.12 -6.75 -21.07
N ILE A 192 -19.20 -5.97 -21.20
CA ILE A 192 -19.60 -5.39 -22.49
C ILE A 192 -18.58 -4.35 -22.96
N ASN A 193 -17.86 -3.71 -22.02
CA ASN A 193 -16.78 -2.80 -22.37
C ASN A 193 -15.55 -3.63 -22.79
N PRO A 194 -15.08 -3.51 -24.05
CA PRO A 194 -13.99 -4.33 -24.57
C PRO A 194 -12.67 -4.11 -23.82
N LEU A 195 -12.42 -2.91 -23.26
CA LEU A 195 -11.23 -2.65 -22.44
C LEU A 195 -11.31 -3.42 -21.11
N VAL A 196 -12.48 -3.44 -20.47
CA VAL A 196 -12.67 -4.18 -19.22
C VAL A 196 -12.66 -5.69 -19.47
N ALA A 197 -13.22 -6.14 -20.58
CA ALA A 197 -13.18 -7.54 -20.99
C ALA A 197 -11.75 -8.02 -21.26
N ALA A 198 -10.97 -7.23 -22.01
CA ALA A 198 -9.57 -7.53 -22.29
C ALA A 198 -8.74 -7.58 -21.00
N GLN A 199 -8.89 -6.60 -20.09
CA GLN A 199 -8.24 -6.66 -18.79
C GLN A 199 -8.70 -7.87 -17.97
N ASN A 200 -10.00 -8.16 -17.94
CA ASN A 200 -10.50 -9.32 -17.20
C ASN A 200 -9.99 -10.65 -17.78
N PHE A 201 -9.74 -10.74 -19.08
CA PHE A 201 -9.09 -11.89 -19.71
C PHE A 201 -7.59 -11.95 -19.39
N GLU A 202 -6.90 -10.81 -19.40
CA GLU A 202 -5.46 -10.74 -19.11
C GLU A 202 -5.12 -11.14 -17.67
N TYR A 203 -5.96 -10.76 -16.70
CA TYR A 203 -5.68 -10.99 -15.28
C TYR A 203 -6.22 -12.32 -14.73
N LYS A 204 -7.02 -13.06 -15.49
CA LYS A 204 -7.70 -14.30 -15.06
C LYS A 204 -7.09 -15.53 -15.72
#